data_AF-A0A229QXL3-F1
#
_entry.id   AF-A0A229QXL3-F1
#
_cell.length_a   1.000
_cell.length_b   1.000
_cell.length_c   1.000
_cell.angle_alpha   90.00
_cell.angle_beta   90.00
_cell.angle_gamma   90.00
#
_symmetry.space_group_name_H-M   'P 1'
#
loop_
_entity.id
_entity.type
_entity.pdbx_description
1 polymer ?
#
loop_
_entity_poly.entity_id
_entity_poly.type
_entity_poly.pdbx_seq_one_letter_code
_entity_poly.pdbx_strand_id
1 'polypeptide(L)'
;EAQQSAAAAAADGAAARAAAARASDADARARADAVEARKAANQAYSDATIAGRSATAAQADARAAQAAATQAQRDADAANTAASGAEKAAADANTAAENAQRHAESAAEAARNARNSAVEAGQAAGRAETAERERQDKAKAEDALREMRSTLQRLRDEAAKDPSLGDVVRAIDQLMGMIEHLLGQTLEYLAEHGDELLLLLENLAQTAVGAGLAYSGVVTAAGGAAVCAAEIAAAAGAGAGAGAVVAGVGAVPGALTGALTGLLICAMSGGPAIVGGVSQFIAGMAVAMDGLNKAATNVQNLGNNKNGSLEGKTDHVVYDPAVPNNGRPITDIDRVENGVLWEEKTAIDAQNIPDWVGKHVDKKLNSYLEARKHLQGYENAPIGLRFTQPGATPAFKAAVEKAVDTFRKANTSVRVMLDWK
;
A
#
# COMPACT_ATOMS: atom_id res chain seq x y z
N GLU A 1 50.13 -68.69 125.77
CA GLU A 1 49.54 -67.33 125.65
C GLU A 1 50.46 -66.36 124.91
N ALA A 2 51.66 -66.01 125.42
CA ALA A 2 52.54 -65.02 124.77
C ALA A 2 52.90 -65.33 123.29
N GLN A 3 53.20 -66.59 122.93
CA GLN A 3 53.49 -66.97 121.53
C GLN A 3 52.27 -66.85 120.61
N GLN A 4 51.06 -67.13 121.10
CA GLN A 4 49.82 -66.98 120.34
C GLN A 4 49.48 -65.50 120.13
N SER A 5 49.68 -64.66 121.15
CA SER A 5 49.52 -63.21 121.04
C SER A 5 50.53 -62.58 120.07
N ALA A 6 51.78 -63.05 120.06
CA ALA A 6 52.79 -62.59 119.10
C ALA A 6 52.45 -63.00 117.65
N ALA A 7 51.94 -64.22 117.44
CA ALA A 7 51.49 -64.68 116.14
C ALA A 7 50.26 -63.89 115.63
N ALA A 8 49.30 -63.59 116.51
CA ALA A 8 48.14 -62.75 116.19
C ALA A 8 48.57 -61.33 115.80
N ALA A 9 49.46 -60.70 116.58
CA ALA A 9 49.99 -59.37 116.26
C ALA A 9 50.77 -59.33 114.94
N ALA A 10 51.49 -60.41 114.59
CA ALA A 10 52.17 -60.53 113.30
C ALA A 10 51.18 -60.64 112.14
N ALA A 11 50.09 -61.39 112.31
CA ALA A 11 49.01 -61.52 111.33
C ALA A 11 48.28 -60.18 111.12
N ASP A 12 47.93 -59.48 112.20
CA ASP A 12 47.30 -58.16 112.15
C ASP A 12 48.23 -57.13 111.49
N GLY A 13 49.52 -57.16 111.81
CA GLY A 13 50.53 -56.32 111.16
C GLY A 13 50.67 -56.59 109.66
N ALA A 14 50.55 -57.86 109.24
CA ALA A 14 50.54 -58.22 107.82
C ALA A 14 49.26 -57.75 107.12
N ALA A 15 48.10 -57.90 107.76
CA ALA A 15 46.82 -57.41 107.25
C ALA A 15 46.81 -55.87 107.11
N ALA A 16 47.34 -55.14 108.09
CA ALA A 16 47.47 -53.68 108.05
C ALA A 16 48.37 -53.22 106.89
N ARG A 17 49.51 -53.88 106.67
CA ARG A 17 50.38 -53.57 105.51
C ARG A 17 49.69 -53.86 104.18
N ALA A 18 48.95 -54.97 104.07
CA ALA A 18 48.18 -55.28 102.88
C ALA A 18 47.06 -54.25 102.61
N ALA A 19 46.38 -53.78 103.66
CA ALA A 19 45.38 -52.72 103.55
C ALA A 19 46.02 -51.38 103.14
N ALA A 20 47.16 -51.01 103.72
CA ALA A 20 47.91 -49.81 103.35
C ALA A 20 48.37 -49.85 101.87
N ALA A 21 48.84 -51.01 101.39
CA ALA A 21 49.21 -51.19 99.99
C ALA A 21 48.00 -50.99 99.05
N ARG A 22 46.84 -51.61 99.37
CA ARG A 22 45.60 -51.40 98.59
C ARG A 22 45.13 -49.95 98.59
N ALA A 23 45.25 -49.25 99.73
CA ALA A 23 44.92 -47.83 99.82
C ALA A 23 45.85 -46.97 98.96
N SER A 24 47.16 -47.27 98.96
CA SER A 24 48.13 -46.62 98.09
C SER A 24 47.84 -46.87 96.60
N ASP A 25 47.49 -48.09 96.22
CA ASP A 25 47.12 -48.43 94.85
C ASP A 25 45.83 -47.71 94.42
N ALA A 26 44.84 -47.61 95.32
CA ALA A 26 43.61 -46.87 95.07
C ALA A 26 43.84 -45.37 94.90
N ASP A 27 44.69 -44.76 95.75
CA ASP A 27 45.08 -43.34 95.61
C ASP A 27 45.82 -43.10 94.28
N ALA A 28 46.72 -44.01 93.89
CA ALA A 28 47.42 -43.92 92.61
C ALA A 28 46.46 -43.98 91.41
N ARG A 29 45.46 -44.88 91.44
CA ARG A 29 44.41 -44.96 90.41
C ARG A 29 43.55 -43.70 90.37
N ALA A 30 43.09 -43.21 91.53
CA ALA A 30 42.29 -42.00 91.61
C ALA A 30 43.02 -40.77 91.06
N ARG A 31 44.34 -40.67 91.29
CA ARG A 31 45.18 -39.61 90.69
C ARG A 31 45.27 -39.75 89.17
N ALA A 32 45.45 -40.96 88.66
CA ALA A 32 45.48 -41.21 87.21
C ALA A 32 44.14 -40.84 86.56
N ASP A 33 43.02 -41.27 87.14
CA ASP A 33 41.67 -40.95 86.66
C ASP A 33 41.41 -39.44 86.69
N ALA A 34 41.85 -38.74 87.74
CA ALA A 34 41.73 -37.28 87.83
C ALA A 34 42.51 -36.54 86.74
N VAL A 35 43.67 -37.06 86.31
CA VAL A 35 44.45 -36.50 85.21
C VAL A 35 43.73 -36.70 83.87
N GLU A 36 43.22 -37.90 83.60
CA GLU A 36 42.44 -38.17 82.37
C GLU A 36 41.14 -37.36 82.34
N ALA A 37 40.43 -37.22 83.46
CA ALA A 37 39.23 -36.38 83.55
C ALA A 37 39.52 -34.91 83.24
N ARG A 38 40.65 -34.36 83.73
CA ARG A 38 41.09 -32.99 83.40
C ARG A 38 41.41 -32.84 81.92
N LYS A 39 42.07 -33.84 81.33
CA LYS A 39 42.37 -33.85 79.89
C LYS A 39 41.09 -33.85 79.05
N ALA A 40 40.13 -34.71 79.40
CA ALA A 40 38.82 -34.76 78.75
C ALA A 40 38.04 -33.45 78.90
N ALA A 41 38.05 -32.84 80.09
CA ALA A 41 37.41 -31.54 80.33
C ALA A 41 38.03 -30.41 79.49
N ASN A 42 39.37 -30.40 79.36
CA ASN A 42 40.07 -29.43 78.52
C ASN A 42 39.76 -29.63 77.03
N GLN A 43 39.64 -30.88 76.57
CA GLN A 43 39.21 -31.19 75.21
C GLN A 43 37.78 -30.70 74.95
N ALA A 44 36.84 -31.02 75.84
CA ALA A 44 35.45 -30.56 75.74
C ALA A 44 35.33 -29.01 75.73
N TYR A 45 36.15 -28.32 76.52
CA TYR A 45 36.21 -26.85 76.51
C TYR A 45 36.71 -26.29 75.16
N SER A 46 37.75 -26.92 74.59
CA SER A 46 38.26 -26.57 73.26
C SER A 46 37.18 -26.76 72.18
N ASP A 47 36.51 -27.91 72.20
CA ASP A 47 35.44 -28.23 71.23
C ASP A 47 34.26 -27.26 71.34
N ALA A 48 33.83 -26.94 72.57
CA ALA A 48 32.78 -25.95 72.81
C ALA A 48 33.18 -24.56 72.30
N THR A 49 34.44 -24.18 72.42
CA THR A 49 34.96 -22.91 71.89
C THR A 49 34.93 -22.89 70.36
N ILE A 50 35.32 -23.99 69.71
CA ILE A 50 35.26 -24.13 68.25
C ILE A 50 33.80 -24.07 67.77
N ALA A 51 32.90 -24.83 68.41
CA ALA A 51 31.49 -24.82 68.11
C ALA A 51 30.86 -23.42 68.26
N GLY A 52 31.25 -22.68 69.30
CA GLY A 52 30.83 -21.29 69.50
C GLY A 52 31.25 -20.38 68.34
N ARG A 53 32.51 -20.48 67.89
CA ARG A 53 33.01 -19.72 66.73
C ARG A 53 32.27 -20.09 65.45
N SER A 54 32.03 -21.38 65.20
CA SER A 54 31.27 -21.86 64.05
C SER A 54 29.82 -21.36 64.07
N ALA A 55 29.17 -21.35 65.24
CA ALA A 55 27.83 -20.81 65.40
C ALA A 55 27.77 -19.30 65.12
N THR A 56 28.76 -18.53 65.59
CA THR A 56 28.86 -17.09 65.27
C THR A 56 29.07 -16.86 63.77
N ALA A 57 29.93 -17.65 63.11
CA ALA A 57 30.12 -17.57 61.66
C ALA A 57 28.82 -17.87 60.89
N ALA A 58 28.12 -18.96 61.25
CA ALA A 58 26.85 -19.32 60.61
C ALA A 58 25.76 -18.25 60.79
N GLN A 59 25.72 -17.57 61.96
CA GLN A 59 24.81 -16.45 62.18
C GLN A 59 25.15 -15.23 61.30
N ALA A 60 26.44 -14.95 61.09
CA ALA A 60 26.88 -13.88 60.19
C ALA A 60 26.50 -14.20 58.74
N ASP A 61 26.72 -15.44 58.29
CA ASP A 61 26.35 -15.89 56.95
C ASP A 61 24.84 -15.84 56.72
N ALA A 62 24.04 -16.26 57.70
CA ALA A 62 22.58 -16.18 57.63
C ALA A 62 22.09 -14.73 57.49
N ARG A 63 22.69 -13.78 58.22
CA ARG A 63 22.37 -12.34 58.11
C ARG A 63 22.78 -11.79 56.75
N ALA A 64 23.94 -12.17 56.23
CA ALA A 64 24.39 -11.77 54.90
C ALA A 64 23.42 -12.30 53.81
N ALA A 65 22.99 -13.56 53.92
CA ALA A 65 22.00 -14.15 53.02
C ALA A 65 20.63 -13.44 53.08
N GLN A 66 20.15 -13.08 54.28
CA GLN A 66 18.91 -12.31 54.45
C GLN A 66 19.01 -10.90 53.84
N ALA A 67 20.17 -10.24 54.00
CA ALA A 67 20.41 -8.94 53.39
C ALA A 67 20.42 -9.03 51.86
N ALA A 68 21.08 -10.05 51.31
CA ALA A 68 21.11 -10.32 49.87
C ALA A 68 19.71 -10.62 49.31
N ALA A 69 18.91 -11.45 49.99
CA ALA A 69 17.53 -11.74 49.60
C ALA A 69 16.64 -10.48 49.61
N THR A 70 16.81 -9.63 50.63
CA THR A 70 16.09 -8.35 50.72
C THR A 70 16.50 -7.40 49.59
N GLN A 71 17.78 -7.37 49.22
CA GLN A 71 18.25 -6.58 48.09
C GLN A 71 17.65 -7.10 46.77
N ALA A 72 17.68 -8.42 46.55
CA ALA A 72 17.11 -9.03 45.35
C ALA A 72 15.60 -8.73 45.21
N GLN A 73 14.85 -8.71 46.32
CA GLN A 73 13.44 -8.31 46.29
C GLN A 73 13.26 -6.85 45.86
N ARG A 74 14.06 -5.93 46.39
CA ARG A 74 14.04 -4.52 45.97
C ARG A 74 14.36 -4.35 44.50
N ASP A 75 15.36 -5.08 44.00
CA ASP A 75 15.75 -5.04 42.59
C ASP A 75 14.63 -5.58 41.70
N ALA A 76 13.93 -6.65 42.13
CA ALA A 76 12.77 -7.19 41.42
C ALA A 76 11.59 -6.21 41.40
N ASP A 77 11.29 -5.54 42.51
CA ASP A 77 10.22 -4.53 42.58
C ASP A 77 10.54 -3.31 41.70
N ALA A 78 11.80 -2.89 41.67
CA ALA A 78 12.27 -1.83 40.77
C ALA A 78 12.15 -2.23 39.29
N ALA A 79 12.51 -3.47 38.95
CA ALA A 79 12.36 -4.01 37.60
C ALA A 79 10.87 -4.08 37.18
N ASN A 80 9.98 -4.53 38.06
CA ASN A 80 8.54 -4.54 37.81
C ASN A 80 7.97 -3.13 37.60
N THR A 81 8.42 -2.16 38.40
CA THR A 81 8.02 -0.76 38.24
C THR A 81 8.47 -0.20 36.89
N ALA A 82 9.71 -0.50 36.47
CA ALA A 82 10.24 -0.11 35.17
C ALA A 82 9.47 -0.75 34.01
N ALA A 83 9.12 -2.04 34.13
CA ALA A 83 8.33 -2.76 33.14
C ALA A 83 6.93 -2.12 32.96
N SER A 84 6.21 -1.86 34.05
CA SER A 84 4.92 -1.16 34.00
C SER A 84 5.03 0.24 33.40
N GLY A 85 6.14 0.94 33.67
CA GLY A 85 6.44 2.24 33.06
C GLY A 85 6.63 2.13 31.53
N ALA A 86 7.32 1.09 31.07
CA ALA A 86 7.52 0.83 29.66
C ALA A 86 6.22 0.44 28.94
N GLU A 87 5.36 -0.38 29.56
CA GLU A 87 4.04 -0.72 29.02
C GLU A 87 3.16 0.53 28.84
N LYS A 88 3.15 1.42 29.83
CA LYS A 88 2.42 2.69 29.73
C LYS A 88 2.98 3.56 28.60
N ALA A 89 4.30 3.71 28.51
CA ALA A 89 4.94 4.49 27.45
C ALA A 89 4.61 3.93 26.05
N ALA A 90 4.55 2.61 25.91
CA ALA A 90 4.14 1.97 24.66
C ALA A 90 2.67 2.25 24.32
N ALA A 91 1.77 2.23 25.31
CA ALA A 91 0.35 2.58 25.11
C ALA A 91 0.17 4.06 24.71
N ASP A 92 0.90 4.97 25.35
CA ASP A 92 0.93 6.39 25.02
C ASP A 92 1.45 6.61 23.59
N ALA A 93 2.50 5.88 23.18
CA ALA A 93 3.04 5.93 21.83
C ALA A 93 2.05 5.42 20.78
N ASN A 94 1.31 4.33 21.04
CA ASN A 94 0.27 3.84 20.16
C ASN A 94 -0.86 4.86 19.99
N THR A 95 -1.30 5.48 21.10
CA THR A 95 -2.31 6.54 21.06
C THR A 95 -1.84 7.74 20.22
N ALA A 96 -0.57 8.13 20.36
CA ALA A 96 0.02 9.20 19.55
C ALA A 96 0.07 8.83 18.06
N ALA A 97 0.40 7.59 17.72
CA ALA A 97 0.42 7.09 16.35
C ALA A 97 -0.99 7.08 15.72
N GLU A 98 -2.01 6.63 16.45
CA GLU A 98 -3.40 6.68 16.00
C GLU A 98 -3.87 8.12 15.74
N ASN A 99 -3.54 9.05 16.64
CA ASN A 99 -3.87 10.46 16.44
C ASN A 99 -3.16 11.03 15.20
N ALA A 100 -1.89 10.68 14.98
CA ALA A 100 -1.15 11.08 13.79
C ALA A 100 -1.79 10.54 12.49
N GLN A 101 -2.28 9.29 12.50
CA GLN A 101 -3.01 8.72 11.37
C GLN A 101 -4.31 9.49 11.09
N ARG A 102 -5.12 9.78 12.12
CA ARG A 102 -6.35 10.57 11.95
C ARG A 102 -6.07 11.96 11.38
N HIS A 103 -4.99 12.61 11.81
CA HIS A 103 -4.57 13.89 11.24
C HIS A 103 -4.15 13.77 9.77
N ALA A 104 -3.43 12.70 9.41
CA ALA A 104 -3.05 12.45 8.02
C ALA A 104 -4.28 12.20 7.12
N GLU A 105 -5.26 11.44 7.60
CA GLU A 105 -6.52 11.18 6.89
C GLU A 105 -7.33 12.48 6.69
N SER A 106 -7.44 13.31 7.74
CA SER A 106 -8.10 14.61 7.68
C SER A 106 -7.40 15.57 6.70
N ALA A 107 -6.06 15.59 6.69
CA ALA A 107 -5.29 16.37 5.73
C ALA A 107 -5.49 15.89 4.28
N ALA A 108 -5.56 14.57 4.06
CA ALA A 108 -5.84 14.00 2.75
C ALA A 108 -7.27 14.31 2.26
N GLU A 109 -8.25 14.35 3.15
CA GLU A 109 -9.61 14.82 2.85
C GLU A 109 -9.63 16.30 2.47
N ALA A 110 -8.98 17.16 3.26
CA ALA A 110 -8.87 18.58 2.96
C ALA A 110 -8.22 18.83 1.58
N ALA A 111 -7.17 18.07 1.23
CA ALA A 111 -6.53 18.13 -0.08
C ALA A 111 -7.46 17.70 -1.22
N ARG A 112 -8.28 16.66 -1.02
CA ARG A 112 -9.30 16.24 -2.00
C ARG A 112 -10.36 17.32 -2.21
N ASN A 113 -10.84 17.93 -1.13
CA ASN A 113 -11.81 19.02 -1.21
C ASN A 113 -11.22 20.24 -1.95
N ALA A 114 -9.98 20.63 -1.63
CA ALA A 114 -9.29 21.71 -2.34
C ALA A 114 -9.13 21.43 -3.85
N ARG A 115 -8.80 20.19 -4.22
CA ARG A 115 -8.72 19.78 -5.63
C ARG A 115 -10.08 19.89 -6.33
N ASN A 116 -11.16 19.44 -5.70
CA ASN A 116 -12.50 19.53 -6.27
C ASN A 116 -12.91 20.99 -6.49
N SER A 117 -12.67 21.85 -5.50
CA SER A 117 -12.91 23.30 -5.63
C SER A 117 -12.08 23.93 -6.75
N ALA A 118 -10.83 23.50 -6.94
CA ALA A 118 -10.00 23.98 -8.05
C ALA A 118 -10.56 23.54 -9.43
N VAL A 119 -11.08 22.31 -9.54
CA VAL A 119 -11.74 21.83 -10.77
C VAL A 119 -13.00 22.64 -11.07
N GLU A 120 -13.84 22.87 -10.06
CA GLU A 120 -15.06 23.69 -10.20
C GLU A 120 -14.73 25.12 -10.61
N ALA A 121 -13.71 25.73 -10.00
CA ALA A 121 -13.22 27.05 -10.38
C ALA A 121 -12.71 27.09 -11.82
N GLY A 122 -11.96 26.07 -12.25
CA GLY A 122 -11.50 25.94 -13.64
C GLY A 122 -12.64 25.81 -14.65
N GLN A 123 -13.67 25.02 -14.32
CA GLN A 123 -14.87 24.91 -15.15
C GLN A 123 -15.65 26.22 -15.22
N ALA A 124 -15.77 26.93 -14.10
CA ALA A 124 -16.43 28.24 -14.05
C ALA A 124 -15.68 29.28 -14.90
N ALA A 125 -14.35 29.31 -14.81
CA ALA A 125 -13.51 30.15 -15.65
C ALA A 125 -13.67 29.80 -17.14
N GLY A 126 -13.66 28.52 -17.51
CA GLY A 126 -13.87 28.09 -18.90
C GLY A 126 -15.25 28.49 -19.46
N ARG A 127 -16.31 28.41 -18.64
CA ARG A 127 -17.64 28.92 -19.04
C ARG A 127 -17.64 30.44 -19.24
N ALA A 128 -16.96 31.18 -18.37
CA ALA A 128 -16.84 32.63 -18.49
C ALA A 128 -16.05 33.04 -19.75
N GLU A 129 -14.95 32.33 -20.06
CA GLU A 129 -14.18 32.56 -21.29
C GLU A 129 -14.98 32.25 -22.55
N THR A 130 -15.74 31.15 -22.55
CA THR A 130 -16.59 30.76 -23.69
C THR A 130 -17.67 31.82 -23.91
N ALA A 131 -18.35 32.25 -22.84
CA ALA A 131 -19.36 33.30 -22.92
C ALA A 131 -18.79 34.66 -23.36
N GLU A 132 -17.52 34.95 -23.07
CA GLU A 132 -16.84 36.14 -23.57
C GLU A 132 -16.50 36.02 -25.05
N ARG A 133 -16.00 34.86 -25.51
CA ARG A 133 -15.72 34.60 -26.93
C ARG A 133 -16.99 34.68 -27.76
N GLU A 134 -18.08 34.06 -27.31
CA GLU A 134 -19.38 34.16 -27.98
C GLU A 134 -19.85 35.62 -28.09
N ARG A 135 -19.64 36.44 -27.05
CA ARG A 135 -19.95 37.89 -27.11
C ARG A 135 -19.06 38.62 -28.12
N GLN A 136 -17.77 38.31 -28.18
CA GLN A 136 -16.86 38.89 -29.16
C GLN A 136 -17.18 38.45 -30.59
N ASP A 137 -17.53 37.19 -30.80
CA ASP A 137 -17.86 36.64 -32.12
C ASP A 137 -19.20 37.17 -32.62
N LYS A 138 -20.20 37.33 -31.73
CA LYS A 138 -21.43 38.06 -32.03
C LYS A 138 -21.15 39.50 -32.45
N ALA A 139 -20.31 40.22 -31.70
CA ALA A 139 -19.95 41.60 -32.04
C ALA A 139 -19.25 41.71 -33.40
N LYS A 140 -18.29 40.81 -33.70
CA LYS A 140 -17.62 40.77 -35.02
C LYS A 140 -18.59 40.41 -36.15
N ALA A 141 -19.52 39.49 -35.92
CA ALA A 141 -20.55 39.14 -36.91
C ALA A 141 -21.47 40.33 -37.21
N GLU A 142 -21.89 41.07 -36.18
CA GLU A 142 -22.64 42.32 -36.35
C GLU A 142 -21.86 43.37 -37.15
N ASP A 143 -20.58 43.57 -36.83
CA ASP A 143 -19.70 44.51 -37.55
C ASP A 143 -19.53 44.12 -39.02
N ALA A 144 -19.31 42.83 -39.32
CA ALA A 144 -19.21 42.31 -40.68
C ALA A 144 -20.51 42.50 -41.49
N LEU A 145 -21.67 42.25 -40.87
CA LEU A 145 -22.97 42.49 -41.50
C LEU A 145 -23.20 43.98 -41.79
N ARG A 146 -22.81 44.88 -40.87
CA ARG A 146 -22.87 46.33 -41.08
C ARG A 146 -21.96 46.77 -42.22
N GLU A 147 -20.74 46.23 -42.30
CA GLU A 147 -19.80 46.53 -43.38
C GLU A 147 -20.32 46.04 -44.75
N MET A 148 -20.86 44.82 -44.80
CA MET A 148 -21.47 44.25 -46.01
C MET A 148 -22.65 45.11 -46.49
N ARG A 149 -23.52 45.54 -45.58
CA ARG A 149 -24.60 46.49 -45.89
C ARG A 149 -24.05 47.79 -46.48
N SER A 150 -23.01 48.38 -45.89
CA SER A 150 -22.39 49.60 -46.40
C SER A 150 -21.82 49.44 -47.82
N THR A 151 -21.35 48.24 -48.14
CA THR A 151 -20.77 47.91 -49.45
C THR A 151 -21.87 47.69 -50.48
N LEU A 152 -22.93 46.96 -50.13
CA LEU A 152 -24.11 46.77 -50.97
C LEU A 152 -24.80 48.09 -51.29
N GLN A 153 -24.89 48.99 -50.31
CA GLN A 153 -25.49 50.30 -50.52
C GLN A 153 -24.67 51.15 -51.50
N ARG A 154 -23.33 51.12 -51.40
CA ARG A 154 -22.45 51.74 -52.40
C ARG A 154 -22.62 51.14 -53.81
N LEU A 155 -22.73 49.81 -53.92
CA LEU A 155 -22.97 49.14 -55.20
C LEU A 155 -24.35 49.51 -55.78
N ARG A 156 -25.37 49.59 -54.95
CA ARG A 156 -26.72 50.02 -55.34
C ARG A 156 -26.70 51.44 -55.90
N ASP A 157 -26.07 52.37 -55.17
CA ASP A 157 -26.02 53.78 -55.54
C ASP A 157 -25.26 53.99 -56.87
N GLU A 158 -24.25 53.15 -57.15
CA GLU A 158 -23.54 53.17 -58.43
C GLU A 158 -24.39 52.56 -59.56
N ALA A 159 -25.00 51.40 -59.33
CA ALA A 159 -25.86 50.73 -60.31
C ALA A 159 -27.10 51.56 -60.67
N ALA A 160 -27.65 52.34 -59.72
CA ALA A 160 -28.79 53.21 -59.94
C ALA A 160 -28.51 54.37 -60.91
N LYS A 161 -27.24 54.69 -61.19
CA LYS A 161 -26.85 55.71 -62.18
C LYS A 161 -27.05 55.24 -63.62
N ASP A 162 -27.15 53.93 -63.87
CA ASP A 162 -27.38 53.33 -65.19
C ASP A 162 -28.77 52.67 -65.27
N PRO A 163 -29.72 53.21 -66.06
CA PRO A 163 -31.06 52.66 -66.20
C PRO A 163 -31.11 51.21 -66.71
N SER A 164 -30.06 50.73 -67.39
CA SER A 164 -29.99 49.36 -67.91
C SER A 164 -29.74 48.31 -66.81
N LEU A 165 -29.34 48.73 -65.60
CA LEU A 165 -29.04 47.86 -64.46
C LEU A 165 -30.19 47.76 -63.44
N GLY A 166 -31.42 48.12 -63.83
CA GLY A 166 -32.58 48.12 -62.92
C GLY A 166 -32.91 46.77 -62.27
N ASP A 167 -32.54 45.65 -62.89
CA ASP A 167 -32.66 44.31 -62.28
C ASP A 167 -31.63 44.07 -61.18
N VAL A 168 -30.41 44.61 -61.34
CA VAL A 168 -29.33 44.51 -60.34
C VAL A 168 -29.69 45.33 -59.09
N VAL A 169 -30.25 46.53 -59.26
CA VAL A 169 -30.73 47.36 -58.14
C VAL A 169 -31.82 46.62 -57.34
N ARG A 170 -32.78 45.96 -58.02
CA ARG A 170 -33.80 45.14 -57.36
C ARG A 170 -33.22 43.96 -56.59
N ALA A 171 -32.21 43.28 -57.15
CA ALA A 171 -31.54 42.18 -56.47
C ALA A 171 -30.76 42.65 -55.23
N ILE A 172 -30.08 43.80 -55.31
CA ILE A 172 -29.38 44.39 -54.15
C ILE A 172 -30.38 44.82 -53.07
N ASP A 173 -31.52 45.41 -53.45
CA ASP A 173 -32.57 45.79 -52.49
C ASP A 173 -33.16 44.57 -51.77
N GLN A 174 -33.38 43.48 -52.49
CA GLN A 174 -33.81 42.21 -51.89
C GLN A 174 -32.75 41.65 -50.93
N LEU A 175 -31.46 41.74 -51.30
CA LEU A 175 -30.36 41.28 -50.44
C LEU A 175 -30.22 42.14 -49.17
N MET A 176 -30.32 43.46 -49.29
CA MET A 176 -30.31 44.37 -48.14
C MET A 176 -31.53 44.14 -47.25
N GLY A 177 -32.71 43.89 -47.81
CA GLY A 177 -33.91 43.53 -47.05
C GLY A 177 -33.74 42.23 -46.23
N MET A 178 -33.04 41.23 -46.79
CA MET A 178 -32.68 40.02 -46.04
C MET A 178 -31.68 40.30 -44.92
N ILE A 179 -30.67 41.14 -45.16
CA ILE A 179 -29.69 41.54 -44.12
C ILE A 179 -30.36 42.34 -43.01
N GLU A 180 -31.29 43.24 -43.34
CA GLU A 180 -32.06 44.00 -42.34
C GLU A 180 -33.00 43.12 -41.52
N HIS A 181 -33.62 42.13 -42.16
CA HIS A 181 -34.39 41.10 -41.45
C HIS A 181 -33.49 40.27 -40.53
N LEU A 182 -32.29 39.91 -40.99
CA LEU A 182 -31.30 39.16 -40.22
C LEU A 182 -30.75 39.95 -39.01
N LEU A 183 -30.55 41.26 -39.17
CA LEU A 183 -30.14 42.17 -38.10
C LEU A 183 -31.27 42.46 -37.10
N GLY A 184 -32.52 42.42 -37.56
CA GLY A 184 -33.69 42.80 -36.76
C GLY A 184 -34.33 41.68 -35.94
N GLN A 185 -34.20 40.40 -36.35
CA GLN A 185 -34.89 39.29 -35.70
C GLN A 185 -34.03 38.08 -35.31
N THR A 186 -32.75 37.98 -35.71
CA THR A 186 -32.04 36.68 -35.66
C THR A 186 -30.63 36.68 -35.08
N LEU A 187 -30.23 37.62 -34.23
CA LEU A 187 -28.97 37.47 -33.50
C LEU A 187 -28.97 36.30 -32.50
N GLU A 188 -30.15 35.94 -31.96
CA GLU A 188 -30.33 34.69 -31.20
C GLU A 188 -30.41 33.46 -32.12
N TYR A 189 -31.10 33.56 -33.26
CA TYR A 189 -31.25 32.44 -34.20
C TYR A 189 -29.95 32.07 -34.92
N LEU A 190 -29.11 33.05 -35.32
CA LEU A 190 -27.78 32.77 -35.88
C LEU A 190 -26.81 32.22 -34.85
N ALA A 191 -26.96 32.59 -33.57
CA ALA A 191 -26.14 32.00 -32.50
C ALA A 191 -26.55 30.55 -32.21
N GLU A 192 -27.83 30.21 -32.42
CA GLU A 192 -28.38 28.88 -32.13
C GLU A 192 -28.34 27.94 -33.36
N HIS A 193 -28.30 28.48 -34.59
CA HIS A 193 -28.36 27.70 -35.84
C HIS A 193 -27.20 28.04 -36.81
N GLY A 194 -26.18 28.78 -36.35
CA GLY A 194 -25.00 29.14 -37.15
C GLY A 194 -24.22 27.93 -37.66
N ASP A 195 -24.18 26.85 -36.87
CA ASP A 195 -23.53 25.59 -37.22
C ASP A 195 -24.28 24.86 -38.37
N GLU A 196 -25.61 24.96 -38.41
CA GLU A 196 -26.43 24.41 -39.51
C GLU A 196 -26.30 25.23 -40.81
N LEU A 197 -26.12 26.54 -40.70
CA LEU A 197 -25.86 27.43 -41.83
C LEU A 197 -24.46 27.22 -42.44
N LEU A 198 -23.45 26.94 -41.60
CA LEU A 198 -22.12 26.53 -42.04
C LEU A 198 -22.14 25.17 -42.75
N LEU A 199 -22.91 24.20 -42.23
CA LEU A 199 -23.17 22.91 -42.90
C LEU A 199 -23.89 23.06 -44.24
N LEU A 200 -24.78 24.04 -44.36
CA LEU A 200 -25.46 24.35 -45.63
C LEU A 200 -24.49 24.99 -46.65
N LEU A 201 -23.54 25.80 -46.17
CA LEU A 201 -22.43 26.32 -46.98
C LEU A 201 -21.43 25.21 -47.37
N GLU A 202 -21.17 24.24 -46.47
CA GLU A 202 -20.32 23.08 -46.72
C GLU A 202 -20.94 22.12 -47.74
N ASN A 203 -22.26 21.90 -47.68
CA ASN A 203 -23.00 21.14 -48.71
C ASN A 203 -23.02 21.86 -50.06
N LEU A 204 -23.11 23.20 -50.07
CA LEU A 204 -23.00 24.00 -51.28
C LEU A 204 -21.59 23.91 -51.88
N ALA A 205 -20.55 23.84 -51.04
CA ALA A 205 -19.17 23.59 -51.44
C ALA A 205 -18.93 22.14 -51.94
N GLN A 206 -19.50 21.12 -51.29
CA GLN A 206 -19.44 19.71 -51.76
C GLN A 206 -20.13 19.50 -53.11
N THR A 207 -21.18 20.28 -53.41
CA THR A 207 -21.86 20.23 -54.71
C THR A 207 -21.00 20.86 -55.83
N ALA A 208 -20.14 21.83 -55.49
CA ALA A 208 -19.20 22.45 -56.44
C ALA A 208 -17.90 21.64 -56.65
N VAL A 209 -17.50 20.82 -55.68
CA VAL A 209 -16.28 19.96 -55.74
C VAL A 209 -16.54 18.59 -56.41
N GLY A 210 -17.80 18.27 -56.73
CA GLY A 210 -18.20 17.10 -57.53
C GLY A 210 -17.69 17.05 -58.98
N ALA A 211 -16.80 17.98 -59.38
CA ALA A 211 -16.21 18.07 -60.72
C ALA A 211 -14.66 17.91 -60.75
N GLY A 212 -14.09 17.06 -59.88
CA GLY A 212 -13.01 16.15 -60.30
C GLY A 212 -11.55 16.44 -59.91
N LEU A 213 -10.86 15.31 -59.68
CA LEU A 213 -9.42 14.98 -59.78
C LEU A 213 -8.55 15.08 -58.52
N ALA A 214 -7.75 14.03 -58.25
CA ALA A 214 -6.91 13.86 -57.03
C ALA A 214 -5.63 13.01 -57.25
N TYR A 215 -4.34 13.48 -57.24
CA TYR A 215 -2.99 12.74 -57.31
C TYR A 215 -2.30 12.56 -55.96
N SER A 216 -1.63 11.42 -55.86
CA SER A 216 -0.86 10.89 -54.74
C SER A 216 0.50 11.54 -54.58
N GLY A 217 0.98 11.54 -53.34
CA GLY A 217 2.15 10.75 -52.95
C GLY A 217 3.55 11.11 -53.50
N VAL A 218 4.35 11.63 -52.58
CA VAL A 218 5.81 11.46 -52.40
C VAL A 218 6.77 12.39 -53.18
N VAL A 219 7.14 13.46 -52.46
CA VAL A 219 8.48 14.03 -52.24
C VAL A 219 9.29 14.53 -53.46
N THR A 220 9.74 15.78 -53.30
CA THR A 220 10.79 16.54 -54.02
C THR A 220 10.47 17.11 -55.40
N ALA A 221 9.99 18.35 -55.40
CA ALA A 221 10.65 19.45 -56.13
C ALA A 221 10.14 20.82 -55.62
N ALA A 222 11.09 21.72 -55.41
CA ALA A 222 10.99 23.04 -54.83
C ALA A 222 9.80 23.91 -55.30
N GLY A 223 9.13 24.60 -54.36
CA GLY A 223 8.37 25.82 -54.69
C GLY A 223 7.22 26.21 -53.76
N GLY A 224 6.40 25.27 -53.27
CA GLY A 224 5.09 25.63 -52.67
C GLY A 224 4.85 25.26 -51.19
N ALA A 225 5.74 24.49 -50.56
CA ALA A 225 5.46 23.87 -49.25
C ALA A 225 5.70 24.79 -48.02
N ALA A 226 6.14 26.03 -48.20
CA ALA A 226 6.46 26.91 -47.07
C ALA A 226 5.23 27.60 -46.43
N VAL A 227 4.12 27.71 -47.17
CA VAL A 227 2.95 28.50 -46.71
C VAL A 227 2.04 27.68 -45.78
N CYS A 228 1.90 26.38 -46.01
CA CYS A 228 1.00 25.51 -45.21
C CYS A 228 1.63 24.95 -43.92
N ALA A 229 2.95 24.93 -43.79
CA ALA A 229 3.61 24.41 -42.58
C ALA A 229 3.53 25.39 -41.40
N ALA A 230 3.41 26.70 -41.67
CA ALA A 230 3.39 27.74 -40.63
C ALA A 230 2.07 27.77 -39.84
N GLU A 231 0.93 27.55 -40.49
CA GLU A 231 -0.39 27.57 -39.83
C GLU A 231 -0.67 26.31 -39.00
N ILE A 232 -0.17 25.15 -39.45
CA ILE A 232 -0.28 23.89 -38.71
C ILE A 232 0.61 23.91 -37.45
N ALA A 233 1.77 24.59 -37.50
CA ALA A 233 2.66 24.74 -36.35
C ALA A 233 2.12 25.71 -35.28
N ALA A 234 1.37 26.74 -35.67
CA ALA A 234 0.77 27.70 -34.73
C ALA A 234 -0.33 27.07 -33.86
N ALA A 235 -1.12 26.13 -34.42
CA ALA A 235 -2.15 25.40 -33.68
C ALA A 235 -1.56 24.35 -32.72
N ALA A 236 -0.36 23.82 -32.98
CA ALA A 236 0.34 22.90 -32.09
C ALA A 236 1.06 23.59 -30.92
N GLY A 237 1.40 24.89 -31.05
CA GLY A 237 2.17 25.64 -30.05
C GLY A 237 1.36 26.14 -28.84
N ALA A 238 0.03 26.30 -28.95
CA ALA A 238 -0.80 26.84 -27.88
C ALA A 238 -1.05 25.88 -26.70
N GLY A 239 -0.63 24.62 -26.79
CA GLY A 239 -0.78 23.61 -25.72
C GLY A 239 0.43 23.45 -24.79
N ALA A 240 1.55 24.14 -25.01
CA ALA A 240 2.81 23.88 -24.29
C ALA A 240 3.17 24.93 -23.21
N GLY A 241 2.26 25.85 -22.88
CA GLY A 241 2.59 27.07 -22.11
C GLY A 241 2.42 27.05 -20.59
N ALA A 242 1.83 26.02 -19.97
CA ALA A 242 1.63 26.02 -18.52
C ALA A 242 1.65 24.60 -17.92
N GLY A 243 2.71 24.27 -17.17
CA GLY A 243 2.76 23.10 -16.31
C GLY A 243 4.12 22.41 -16.28
N ALA A 244 4.78 22.47 -15.13
CA ALA A 244 6.08 21.87 -14.88
C ALA A 244 6.13 20.37 -15.19
N VAL A 245 7.29 19.96 -15.70
CA VAL A 245 7.67 18.57 -16.02
C VAL A 245 7.69 17.73 -14.73
N VAL A 246 6.84 16.72 -14.64
CA VAL A 246 7.08 15.54 -13.79
C VAL A 246 7.12 14.31 -14.69
N ALA A 247 8.21 13.57 -14.62
CA ALA A 247 8.50 12.45 -15.50
C ALA A 247 7.54 11.28 -15.29
N GLY A 248 6.95 10.81 -16.39
CA GLY A 248 6.46 9.44 -16.55
C GLY A 248 4.96 9.21 -16.37
N VAL A 249 4.13 9.62 -17.34
CA VAL A 249 2.93 8.89 -17.84
C VAL A 249 2.68 9.35 -19.28
N GLY A 250 2.43 8.41 -20.20
CA GLY A 250 2.38 8.62 -21.66
C GLY A 250 1.19 9.44 -22.17
N ALA A 251 1.43 10.12 -23.31
CA ALA A 251 0.48 10.97 -24.02
C ALA A 251 -0.18 10.24 -25.20
N VAL A 252 -1.52 10.23 -25.25
CA VAL A 252 -2.38 9.83 -26.39
C VAL A 252 -3.77 10.50 -26.22
N PRO A 253 -4.55 10.90 -27.25
CA PRO A 253 -4.25 11.66 -28.47
C PRO A 253 -5.22 12.86 -28.65
N GLY A 254 -4.74 14.10 -28.63
CA GLY A 254 -5.55 15.30 -28.97
C GLY A 254 -5.44 15.75 -30.45
N ALA A 255 -4.85 14.93 -31.32
CA ALA A 255 -4.32 15.38 -32.61
C ALA A 255 -5.27 15.22 -33.82
N LEU A 256 -6.44 14.58 -33.67
CA LEU A 256 -7.31 14.25 -34.81
C LEU A 256 -8.24 15.40 -35.25
N THR A 257 -8.64 16.28 -34.34
CA THR A 257 -9.53 17.41 -34.65
C THR A 257 -8.80 18.61 -35.27
N GLY A 258 -7.55 18.88 -34.88
CA GLY A 258 -6.76 19.98 -35.45
C GLY A 258 -6.26 19.73 -36.87
N ALA A 259 -6.02 18.46 -37.23
CA ALA A 259 -5.50 18.10 -38.55
C ALA A 259 -6.55 18.24 -39.67
N LEU A 260 -7.84 18.06 -39.37
CA LEU A 260 -8.92 18.13 -40.36
C LEU A 260 -9.25 19.58 -40.76
N THR A 261 -9.24 20.51 -39.79
CA THR A 261 -9.50 21.93 -40.06
C THR A 261 -8.35 22.60 -40.83
N GLY A 262 -7.09 22.24 -40.53
CA GLY A 262 -5.92 22.74 -41.26
C GLY A 262 -5.82 22.23 -42.71
N LEU A 263 -6.33 21.01 -42.97
CA LEU A 263 -6.31 20.41 -44.31
C LEU A 263 -7.36 21.04 -45.24
N LEU A 264 -8.49 21.49 -44.69
CA LEU A 264 -9.51 22.26 -45.41
C LEU A 264 -9.01 23.65 -45.85
N ILE A 265 -8.25 24.33 -44.99
CA ILE A 265 -7.68 25.66 -45.30
C ILE A 265 -6.56 25.58 -46.35
N CYS A 266 -5.73 24.52 -46.32
CA CYS A 266 -4.71 24.28 -47.34
C CYS A 266 -5.29 23.80 -48.68
N ALA A 267 -6.39 23.02 -48.68
CA ALA A 267 -7.04 22.56 -49.90
C ALA A 267 -7.69 23.70 -50.71
N MET A 268 -8.08 24.79 -50.05
CA MET A 268 -8.69 25.95 -50.71
C MET A 268 -7.67 27.00 -51.20
N SER A 269 -6.42 26.92 -50.73
CA SER A 269 -5.35 27.90 -51.07
C SER A 269 -4.31 27.38 -52.06
N GLY A 270 -4.31 26.09 -52.40
CA GLY A 270 -3.36 25.47 -53.34
C GLY A 270 -3.93 25.23 -54.75
N GLY A 271 -3.31 25.83 -55.77
CA GLY A 271 -3.70 25.70 -57.18
C GLY A 271 -3.50 24.30 -57.83
N PRO A 272 -3.77 24.17 -59.14
CA PRO A 272 -4.42 23.01 -59.80
C PRO A 272 -3.57 21.76 -60.13
N ALA A 273 -2.67 21.27 -59.27
CA ALA A 273 -1.64 20.29 -59.68
C ALA A 273 -1.74 18.82 -59.17
N ILE A 274 -2.90 18.25 -58.78
CA ILE A 274 -2.93 16.96 -58.07
C ILE A 274 -4.10 16.03 -58.59
N VAL A 275 -3.88 15.07 -59.53
CA VAL A 275 -4.91 14.28 -60.33
C VAL A 275 -4.98 12.68 -60.43
N GLY A 276 -4.48 11.81 -59.55
CA GLY A 276 -4.62 10.32 -59.51
C GLY A 276 -3.97 9.46 -58.36
N GLY A 277 -4.18 9.77 -57.10
CA GLY A 277 -3.71 9.05 -55.92
C GLY A 277 -4.80 8.25 -55.25
N VAL A 278 -5.89 8.01 -55.98
CA VAL A 278 -7.14 7.47 -55.43
C VAL A 278 -7.12 5.94 -55.34
N SER A 279 -6.20 5.25 -56.01
CA SER A 279 -6.20 3.78 -56.04
C SER A 279 -5.58 3.08 -54.82
N GLN A 280 -4.77 3.76 -54.00
CA GLN A 280 -4.12 3.15 -52.82
C GLN A 280 -4.90 3.32 -51.49
N PHE A 281 -5.96 4.15 -51.47
CA PHE A 281 -6.68 4.45 -50.22
C PHE A 281 -7.71 3.38 -49.83
N ILE A 282 -8.18 2.57 -50.80
CA ILE A 282 -9.29 1.61 -50.57
C ILE A 282 -8.83 0.36 -49.81
N ALA A 283 -7.53 0.02 -49.81
CA ALA A 283 -7.03 -1.17 -49.11
C ALA A 283 -6.72 -0.94 -47.61
N GLY A 284 -6.60 0.32 -47.16
CA GLY A 284 -6.14 0.64 -45.80
C GLY A 284 -7.23 0.69 -44.71
N MET A 285 -8.51 0.85 -45.08
CA MET A 285 -9.59 1.10 -44.12
C MET A 285 -10.17 -0.16 -43.45
N ALA A 286 -9.85 -1.37 -43.93
CA ALA A 286 -10.40 -2.60 -43.36
C ALA A 286 -9.66 -3.09 -42.09
N VAL A 287 -8.41 -2.68 -41.86
CA VAL A 287 -7.56 -3.21 -40.78
C VAL A 287 -7.67 -2.38 -39.47
N ALA A 288 -8.15 -1.13 -39.55
CA ALA A 288 -8.22 -0.23 -38.40
C ALA A 288 -9.38 -0.51 -37.41
N MET A 289 -10.40 -1.27 -37.82
CA MET A 289 -11.61 -1.48 -37.00
C MET A 289 -11.53 -2.70 -36.04
N ASP A 290 -10.65 -3.69 -36.28
CA ASP A 290 -10.46 -4.85 -35.37
C ASP A 290 -9.62 -4.51 -34.13
N GLY A 291 -8.69 -3.55 -34.24
CA GLY A 291 -7.83 -3.12 -33.13
C GLY A 291 -8.57 -2.32 -32.05
N LEU A 292 -9.56 -1.52 -32.44
CA LEU A 292 -10.34 -0.67 -31.52
C LEU A 292 -11.32 -1.48 -30.66
N ASN A 293 -11.90 -2.56 -31.19
CA ASN A 293 -12.77 -3.45 -30.41
C ASN A 293 -12.00 -4.24 -29.34
N LYS A 294 -10.77 -4.70 -29.64
CA LYS A 294 -9.92 -5.40 -28.64
C LYS A 294 -9.39 -4.48 -27.54
N ALA A 295 -9.15 -3.20 -27.84
CA ALA A 295 -8.77 -2.21 -26.84
C ALA A 295 -9.92 -1.87 -25.88
N ALA A 296 -11.16 -1.80 -26.37
CA ALA A 296 -12.34 -1.53 -25.55
C ALA A 296 -12.66 -2.68 -24.57
N THR A 297 -12.48 -3.95 -24.97
CA THR A 297 -12.69 -5.11 -24.09
C THR A 297 -11.66 -5.19 -22.95
N ASN A 298 -10.40 -4.79 -23.21
CA ASN A 298 -9.36 -4.79 -22.17
C ASN A 298 -9.53 -3.66 -21.13
N VAL A 299 -10.10 -2.51 -21.53
CA VAL A 299 -10.43 -1.41 -20.61
C VAL A 299 -11.65 -1.74 -19.72
N GLN A 300 -12.64 -2.47 -20.24
CA GLN A 300 -13.76 -2.97 -19.44
C GLN A 300 -13.34 -4.02 -18.39
N ASN A 301 -12.33 -4.85 -18.69
CA ASN A 301 -11.79 -5.81 -17.72
C ASN A 301 -10.93 -5.15 -16.61
N LEU A 302 -10.32 -3.99 -16.88
CA LEU A 302 -9.61 -3.18 -15.87
C LEU A 302 -10.56 -2.34 -15.01
N GLY A 303 -11.72 -1.94 -15.55
CA GLY A 303 -12.72 -1.13 -14.83
C GLY A 303 -13.62 -1.88 -13.84
N ASN A 304 -13.71 -3.22 -13.96
CA ASN A 304 -14.63 -4.04 -13.16
C ASN A 304 -14.05 -4.55 -11.82
N ASN A 305 -12.75 -4.43 -11.57
CA ASN A 305 -12.13 -4.79 -10.28
C ASN A 305 -11.84 -3.53 -9.44
N LYS A 306 -12.88 -2.96 -8.84
CA LYS A 306 -12.76 -1.81 -7.91
C LYS A 306 -12.12 -2.15 -6.56
N ASN A 307 -11.85 -3.42 -6.28
CA ASN A 307 -11.00 -3.86 -5.17
C ASN A 307 -9.66 -4.32 -5.76
N GLY A 308 -8.65 -3.44 -5.70
CA GLY A 308 -7.35 -3.65 -6.33
C GLY A 308 -6.76 -5.02 -6.03
N SER A 309 -6.12 -5.63 -7.03
CA SER A 309 -5.48 -6.93 -6.93
C SER A 309 -4.67 -7.04 -5.63
N LEU A 310 -4.87 -8.12 -4.88
CA LEU A 310 -4.08 -8.41 -3.68
C LEU A 310 -2.67 -8.89 -4.03
N GLU A 311 -2.38 -9.14 -5.30
CA GLU A 311 -1.09 -9.59 -5.80
C GLU A 311 0.06 -8.72 -5.29
N GLY A 312 1.04 -9.34 -4.65
CA GLY A 312 2.21 -8.69 -4.04
C GLY A 312 1.98 -8.13 -2.63
N LYS A 313 0.75 -8.15 -2.09
CA LYS A 313 0.51 -7.72 -0.71
C LYS A 313 1.05 -8.74 0.30
N THR A 314 1.45 -8.22 1.45
CA THR A 314 1.87 -8.98 2.64
C THR A 314 1.01 -8.61 3.84
N ASP A 315 0.92 -9.51 4.82
CA ASP A 315 0.23 -9.32 6.10
C ASP A 315 -1.23 -8.81 5.96
N HIS A 316 -1.94 -9.31 4.95
CA HIS A 316 -3.31 -8.85 4.66
C HIS A 316 -4.31 -9.54 5.59
N VAL A 317 -4.91 -8.78 6.50
CA VAL A 317 -5.93 -9.30 7.44
C VAL A 317 -7.29 -9.42 6.76
N VAL A 318 -7.88 -10.62 6.82
CA VAL A 318 -9.22 -10.91 6.34
C VAL A 318 -10.19 -10.95 7.52
N TYR A 319 -11.28 -10.19 7.40
CA TYR A 319 -12.30 -10.06 8.43
C TYR A 319 -13.59 -10.75 8.02
N ASP A 320 -14.31 -11.29 8.99
CA ASP A 320 -15.64 -11.85 8.78
C ASP A 320 -16.65 -10.73 8.52
N PRO A 321 -17.26 -10.65 7.31
CA PRO A 321 -18.20 -9.60 6.96
C PRO A 321 -19.54 -9.72 7.69
N ALA A 322 -19.83 -10.87 8.32
CA ALA A 322 -21.06 -11.05 9.11
C ALA A 322 -21.06 -10.21 10.40
N VAL A 323 -19.90 -9.70 10.83
CA VAL A 323 -19.75 -8.88 12.03
C VAL A 323 -19.50 -7.41 11.61
N PRO A 324 -20.35 -6.44 12.02
CA PRO A 324 -20.18 -5.02 11.67
C PRO A 324 -18.86 -4.41 12.15
N ASN A 325 -18.46 -3.27 11.57
CA ASN A 325 -17.27 -2.47 11.94
C ASN A 325 -15.93 -3.23 11.89
N ASN A 326 -15.58 -3.72 10.70
CA ASN A 326 -14.37 -4.52 10.45
C ASN A 326 -14.29 -5.85 11.21
N GLY A 327 -15.39 -6.33 11.78
CA GLY A 327 -15.61 -7.73 12.16
C GLY A 327 -14.56 -8.44 13.03
N ARG A 328 -14.74 -9.76 13.19
CA ARG A 328 -13.74 -10.63 13.82
C ARG A 328 -12.69 -10.98 12.76
N PRO A 329 -11.38 -10.82 13.03
CA PRO A 329 -10.35 -11.28 12.09
C PRO A 329 -10.41 -12.81 11.95
N ILE A 330 -10.49 -13.29 10.72
CA ILE A 330 -10.45 -14.72 10.37
C ILE A 330 -8.98 -15.18 10.40
N THR A 331 -8.15 -14.53 9.58
CA THR A 331 -6.70 -14.76 9.50
C THR A 331 -6.01 -13.59 8.82
N ASP A 332 -4.73 -13.45 9.11
CA ASP A 332 -3.73 -12.76 8.31
C ASP A 332 -3.26 -13.66 7.15
N ILE A 333 -3.15 -13.10 5.95
CA ILE A 333 -2.53 -13.71 4.77
C ILE A 333 -1.11 -13.14 4.65
N ASP A 334 -0.10 -13.99 4.86
CA ASP A 334 1.30 -13.53 4.94
C ASP A 334 1.80 -12.96 3.61
N ARG A 335 1.43 -13.60 2.49
CA ARG A 335 1.77 -13.12 1.14
C ARG A 335 0.76 -13.59 0.09
N VAL A 336 0.44 -12.71 -0.87
CA VAL A 336 -0.25 -13.10 -2.11
C VAL A 336 0.74 -13.03 -3.27
N GLU A 337 0.98 -14.17 -3.92
CA GLU A 337 1.96 -14.27 -5.01
C GLU A 337 1.53 -15.30 -6.05
N ASN A 338 1.54 -14.89 -7.32
CA ASN A 338 1.08 -15.64 -8.48
C ASN A 338 -0.34 -16.20 -8.29
N GLY A 339 -1.24 -15.40 -7.68
CA GLY A 339 -2.61 -15.81 -7.37
C GLY A 339 -2.73 -16.85 -6.24
N VAL A 340 -1.64 -17.16 -5.52
CA VAL A 340 -1.63 -18.11 -4.39
C VAL A 340 -1.60 -17.33 -3.07
N LEU A 341 -2.41 -17.77 -2.11
CA LEU A 341 -2.43 -17.25 -0.75
C LEU A 341 -1.42 -18.05 0.09
N TRP A 342 -0.25 -17.48 0.36
CA TRP A 342 0.85 -18.13 1.08
C TRP A 342 0.83 -17.79 2.57
N GLU A 343 0.85 -18.84 3.40
CA GLU A 343 1.27 -18.78 4.80
C GLU A 343 2.79 -19.08 4.85
N GLU A 344 3.57 -18.17 5.43
CA GLU A 344 5.01 -18.27 5.56
C GLU A 344 5.40 -18.75 6.97
N LYS A 345 6.38 -19.65 7.05
CA LYS A 345 6.90 -20.19 8.31
C LYS A 345 8.42 -20.20 8.29
N THR A 346 9.02 -19.81 9.41
CA THR A 346 10.48 -19.83 9.61
C THR A 346 10.95 -21.05 10.39
N ALA A 347 10.03 -21.87 10.94
CA ALA A 347 10.38 -23.00 11.78
C ALA A 347 11.07 -24.11 10.98
N ILE A 348 12.23 -24.56 11.49
CA ILE A 348 12.97 -25.71 10.95
C ILE A 348 12.79 -26.98 11.82
N ASP A 349 12.27 -26.83 13.03
CA ASP A 349 11.95 -27.91 13.96
C ASP A 349 10.95 -27.45 15.03
N ALA A 350 10.42 -28.38 15.81
CA ALA A 350 9.57 -28.09 16.96
C ALA A 350 9.79 -29.11 18.09
N GLN A 351 9.83 -28.63 19.34
CA GLN A 351 9.95 -29.51 20.52
C GLN A 351 8.78 -30.52 20.61
N ASN A 352 7.57 -30.07 20.24
CA ASN A 352 6.39 -30.92 20.11
C ASN A 352 5.82 -30.77 18.70
N ILE A 353 6.27 -31.65 17.79
CA ILE A 353 5.89 -31.63 16.38
C ILE A 353 4.37 -31.76 16.19
N PRO A 354 3.65 -32.71 16.85
CA PRO A 354 2.19 -32.80 16.74
C PRO A 354 1.45 -31.50 17.09
N ASP A 355 1.77 -30.88 18.23
CA ASP A 355 1.11 -29.64 18.66
C ASP A 355 1.40 -28.50 17.68
N TRP A 356 2.64 -28.44 17.20
CA TRP A 356 3.06 -27.45 16.21
C TRP A 356 2.29 -27.62 14.91
N VAL A 357 2.18 -28.85 14.39
CA VAL A 357 1.44 -29.17 13.17
C VAL A 357 -0.04 -28.80 13.31
N GLY A 358 -0.70 -29.19 14.41
CA GLY A 358 -2.10 -28.84 14.65
C GLY A 358 -2.33 -27.33 14.67
N LYS A 359 -1.41 -26.58 15.30
CA LYS A 359 -1.52 -25.12 15.43
C LYS A 359 -1.17 -24.36 14.15
N HIS A 360 -0.12 -24.77 13.45
CA HIS A 360 0.48 -23.98 12.37
C HIS A 360 0.21 -24.51 10.96
N VAL A 361 -0.21 -25.77 10.83
CA VAL A 361 -0.63 -26.35 9.56
C VAL A 361 -2.15 -26.45 9.55
N ASP A 362 -2.74 -27.27 10.42
CA ASP A 362 -4.16 -27.60 10.34
C ASP A 362 -5.05 -26.36 10.60
N LYS A 363 -4.80 -25.65 11.70
CA LYS A 363 -5.58 -24.45 12.03
C LYS A 363 -5.45 -23.36 10.96
N LYS A 364 -4.22 -23.08 10.51
CA LYS A 364 -3.95 -22.01 9.54
C LYS A 364 -4.52 -22.31 8.15
N LEU A 365 -4.34 -23.51 7.62
CA LEU A 365 -4.91 -23.88 6.31
C LEU A 365 -6.44 -23.84 6.32
N ASN A 366 -7.09 -24.26 7.41
CA ASN A 366 -8.54 -24.11 7.57
C ASN A 366 -8.97 -22.64 7.63
N SER A 367 -8.24 -21.79 8.35
CA SER A 367 -8.52 -20.35 8.39
C SER A 367 -8.34 -19.69 7.02
N TYR A 368 -7.35 -20.08 6.22
CA TYR A 368 -7.18 -19.58 4.84
C TYR A 368 -8.32 -20.05 3.92
N LEU A 369 -8.79 -21.29 4.10
CA LEU A 369 -9.93 -21.83 3.37
C LEU A 369 -11.23 -21.09 3.70
N GLU A 370 -11.41 -20.67 4.94
CA GLU A 370 -12.51 -19.79 5.35
C GLU A 370 -12.34 -18.39 4.75
N ALA A 371 -11.17 -17.79 4.94
CA ALA A 371 -10.87 -16.42 4.54
C ALA A 371 -11.04 -16.17 3.03
N ARG A 372 -10.62 -17.11 2.17
CA ARG A 372 -10.72 -16.93 0.71
C ARG A 372 -12.14 -16.72 0.23
N LYS A 373 -13.16 -17.22 0.94
CA LYS A 373 -14.59 -17.00 0.60
C LYS A 373 -14.99 -15.51 0.66
N HIS A 374 -14.20 -14.70 1.36
CA HIS A 374 -14.43 -13.28 1.58
C HIS A 374 -13.45 -12.40 0.80
N LEU A 375 -12.54 -13.00 0.03
CA LEU A 375 -11.57 -12.28 -0.80
C LEU A 375 -12.06 -12.24 -2.25
N GLN A 376 -12.52 -11.05 -2.67
CA GLN A 376 -13.03 -10.86 -4.04
C GLN A 376 -11.96 -11.19 -5.09
N GLY A 377 -12.26 -12.13 -5.99
CA GLY A 377 -11.35 -12.60 -7.03
C GLY A 377 -10.36 -13.69 -6.59
N TYR A 378 -10.35 -14.06 -5.31
CA TYR A 378 -9.49 -15.11 -4.73
C TYR A 378 -10.32 -16.24 -4.09
N GLU A 379 -11.62 -16.29 -4.33
CA GLU A 379 -12.54 -17.29 -3.78
C GLU A 379 -12.15 -18.72 -4.17
N ASN A 380 -11.40 -18.86 -5.25
CA ASN A 380 -10.84 -20.11 -5.77
C ASN A 380 -9.31 -20.18 -5.75
N ALA A 381 -8.64 -19.22 -5.12
CA ALA A 381 -7.19 -19.15 -5.08
C ALA A 381 -6.59 -20.41 -4.43
N PRO A 382 -5.48 -20.95 -4.98
CA PRO A 382 -4.69 -21.97 -4.29
C PRO A 382 -4.19 -21.45 -2.95
N ILE A 383 -4.06 -22.36 -1.98
CA ILE A 383 -3.49 -22.06 -0.66
C ILE A 383 -2.09 -22.67 -0.61
N GLY A 384 -1.11 -21.91 -0.14
CA GLY A 384 0.27 -22.35 -0.03
C GLY A 384 0.77 -22.31 1.42
N LEU A 385 1.58 -23.28 1.80
CA LEU A 385 2.42 -23.21 3.00
C LEU A 385 3.88 -23.17 2.55
N ARG A 386 4.61 -22.10 2.90
CA ARG A 386 6.00 -21.88 2.48
C ARG A 386 6.91 -21.79 3.70
N PHE A 387 7.98 -22.56 3.69
CA PHE A 387 9.04 -22.47 4.68
C PHE A 387 10.16 -21.57 4.17
N THR A 388 10.45 -20.47 4.87
CA THR A 388 11.36 -19.42 4.40
C THR A 388 12.80 -19.59 4.90
N GLN A 389 13.06 -20.60 5.73
CA GLN A 389 14.38 -21.02 6.19
C GLN A 389 14.68 -22.46 5.76
N PRO A 390 15.90 -22.74 5.25
CA PRO A 390 16.32 -24.10 4.94
C PRO A 390 16.70 -24.87 6.21
N GLY A 391 16.84 -26.19 6.08
CA GLY A 391 17.36 -27.03 7.17
C GLY A 391 16.31 -27.67 8.07
N ALA A 392 15.08 -27.82 7.60
CA ALA A 392 14.04 -28.55 8.32
C ALA A 392 14.48 -29.99 8.62
N THR A 393 14.28 -30.45 9.85
CA THR A 393 14.63 -31.84 10.21
C THR A 393 13.77 -32.83 9.43
N PRO A 394 14.27 -34.02 9.06
CA PRO A 394 13.47 -34.99 8.30
C PRO A 394 12.17 -35.40 8.99
N ALA A 395 12.20 -35.51 10.32
CA ALA A 395 11.01 -35.85 11.11
C ALA A 395 9.95 -34.73 11.06
N PHE A 396 10.38 -33.48 11.22
CA PHE A 396 9.50 -32.32 11.13
C PHE A 396 8.89 -32.19 9.73
N LYS A 397 9.72 -32.29 8.68
CA LYS A 397 9.29 -32.24 7.29
C LYS A 397 8.24 -33.31 6.96
N ALA A 398 8.49 -34.56 7.36
CA ALA A 398 7.56 -35.66 7.13
C ALA A 398 6.20 -35.46 7.85
N ALA A 399 6.21 -34.87 9.06
CA ALA A 399 4.99 -34.58 9.79
C ALA A 399 4.16 -33.48 9.12
N VAL A 400 4.81 -32.39 8.68
CA VAL A 400 4.15 -31.30 7.95
C VAL A 400 3.59 -31.79 6.62
N GLU A 401 4.38 -32.53 5.83
CA GLU A 401 3.94 -33.10 4.55
C GLU A 401 2.72 -34.00 4.72
N LYS A 402 2.73 -34.88 5.74
CA LYS A 402 1.60 -35.75 6.07
C LYS A 402 0.35 -34.95 6.42
N ALA A 403 0.48 -33.86 7.17
CA ALA A 403 -0.65 -33.00 7.54
C ALA A 403 -1.23 -32.26 6.33
N VAL A 404 -0.37 -31.69 5.47
CA VAL A 404 -0.79 -31.06 4.21
C VAL A 404 -1.49 -32.06 3.29
N ASP A 405 -1.00 -33.30 3.18
CA ASP A 405 -1.65 -34.35 2.39
C ASP A 405 -3.00 -34.77 2.97
N THR A 406 -3.13 -34.79 4.30
CA THR A 406 -4.41 -35.03 4.96
C THR A 406 -5.40 -33.92 4.64
N PHE A 407 -4.95 -32.66 4.70
CA PHE A 407 -5.76 -31.49 4.33
C PHE A 407 -6.18 -31.52 2.85
N ARG A 408 -5.29 -31.89 1.92
CA ARG A 408 -5.59 -32.06 0.49
C ARG A 408 -6.69 -33.10 0.26
N LYS A 409 -6.61 -34.24 0.95
CA LYS A 409 -7.61 -35.32 0.85
C LYS A 409 -8.98 -34.89 1.37
N ALA A 410 -9.00 -34.08 2.44
CA ALA A 410 -10.24 -33.55 3.00
C ALA A 410 -10.86 -32.44 2.10
N ASN A 411 -10.03 -31.73 1.33
CA ASN A 411 -10.44 -30.55 0.56
C ASN A 411 -10.06 -30.70 -0.93
N THR A 412 -10.64 -31.70 -1.61
CA THR A 412 -10.26 -32.06 -2.99
C THR A 412 -10.53 -30.97 -4.05
N SER A 413 -11.39 -30.00 -3.75
CA SER A 413 -11.67 -28.85 -4.60
C SER A 413 -10.64 -27.71 -4.48
N VAL A 414 -9.70 -27.82 -3.54
CA VAL A 414 -8.72 -26.79 -3.21
C VAL A 414 -7.34 -27.25 -3.63
N ARG A 415 -6.68 -26.47 -4.49
CA ARG A 415 -5.27 -26.69 -4.81
C ARG A 415 -4.41 -26.21 -3.64
N VAL A 416 -3.66 -27.12 -3.04
CA VAL A 416 -2.79 -26.82 -1.88
C VAL A 416 -1.33 -27.05 -2.24
N MET A 417 -0.50 -26.02 -2.07
CA MET A 417 0.92 -26.00 -2.37
C MET A 417 1.73 -26.08 -1.07
N LEU A 418 2.86 -26.78 -1.13
CA LEU A 418 3.83 -26.84 -0.04
C LEU A 418 5.19 -26.56 -0.65
N ASP A 419 5.88 -25.58 -0.09
CA ASP A 419 7.15 -25.08 -0.59
C ASP A 419 8.19 -25.07 0.54
N TRP A 420 9.32 -25.74 0.31
CA TRP A 420 10.43 -25.84 1.25
C TRP A 420 11.63 -25.14 0.64
N LYS A 421 12.25 -24.23 1.40
CA LYS A 421 13.49 -23.57 0.98
C LYS A 421 14.74 -24.41 1.21
#